data_AF-A0A2G1BPJ5-F1
#
_entry.id   AF-A0A2G1BPJ5-F1
#
_cell.length_a   1.000
_cell.length_b   1.000
_cell.length_c   1.000
_cell.angle_alpha   90.00
_cell.angle_beta   90.00
_cell.angle_gamma   90.00
#
_symmetry.space_group_name_H-M   'P 1'
#
loop_
_entity.id
_entity.type
_entity.pdbx_description
1 polymer ?
#
loop_
_entity_poly.entity_id
_entity_poly.type
_entity_poly.pdbx_seq_one_letter_code
_entity_poly.pdbx_strand_id
1 'polypeptide(L)' 'MGFPAFPTRQLTAEELKRYDEDGVIMVTGALDKNWVEMVEQGVEEARHAQSVTG' A
#
# COMPACT_ATOMS: atom_id res chain seq x y z
N MET A 1 -6.21 -17.42 1.61
CA MET A 1 -5.46 -16.53 2.53
C MET A 1 -5.93 -15.13 2.26
N GLY A 2 -6.55 -14.47 3.24
CA GLY A 2 -6.92 -13.05 3.12
C GLY A 2 -5.80 -12.22 3.71
N PHE A 3 -5.33 -11.23 2.99
CA PHE A 3 -4.30 -10.31 3.46
C PHE A 3 -4.99 -9.22 4.28
N PRO A 4 -4.80 -9.18 5.61
CA PRO A 4 -5.45 -8.17 6.43
C PRO A 4 -4.97 -6.78 5.99
N ALA A 5 -5.84 -6.00 5.36
CA ALA A 5 -5.58 -4.63 4.92
C ALA A 5 -5.78 -3.64 6.08
N PHE A 6 -5.17 -3.93 7.24
CA PHE A 6 -5.22 -3.03 8.38
C PHE A 6 -3.96 -2.15 8.39
N PRO A 7 -4.10 -0.84 8.69
CA PRO A 7 -2.94 0.02 8.91
C PRO A 7 -2.04 -0.59 9.98
N THR A 8 -0.74 -0.69 9.71
CA THR A 8 0.25 -1.24 10.67
C THR A 8 0.48 -0.32 11.84
N ARG A 9 0.10 0.96 11.70
CA ARG A 9 0.20 1.98 12.74
C ARG A 9 -0.86 3.06 12.58
N GLN A 10 -1.11 3.77 13.66
CA GLN A 10 -1.86 5.01 13.62
C GLN A 10 -0.96 6.17 13.18
N LEU A 11 -1.57 7.19 12.58
CA LEU A 11 -0.90 8.45 12.29
C LEU A 11 -0.61 9.19 13.60
N THR A 12 0.54 9.87 13.68
CA THR A 12 0.85 10.73 14.82
C THR A 12 0.03 12.02 14.75
N ALA A 13 -0.08 12.72 15.89
CA ALA A 13 -0.74 14.03 15.91
C ALA A 13 -0.08 15.04 14.95
N GLU A 14 1.23 14.94 14.74
CA GLU A 14 1.98 15.81 13.83
C GLU A 14 1.73 15.47 12.36
N GLU A 15 1.51 14.19 12.05
CA GLU A 15 1.10 13.75 10.71
C GLU A 15 -0.34 14.23 10.41
N LEU A 16 -1.26 14.07 11.37
CA LEU A 16 -2.63 14.57 11.21
C LEU A 16 -2.66 16.08 11.02
N LYS A 17 -1.89 16.82 11.83
CA LYS A 17 -1.80 18.28 11.70
C LYS A 17 -1.26 18.70 10.34
N ARG A 18 -0.20 18.06 9.84
CA ARG A 18 0.36 18.35 8.50
C ARG A 18 -0.63 18.01 7.39
N TYR A 19 -1.42 16.96 7.56
CA TYR A 19 -2.49 16.65 6.61
C TYR A 19 -3.56 17.75 6.58
N ASP A 20 -3.97 18.27 7.74
CA ASP A 20 -4.92 19.38 7.81
C ASP A 20 -4.38 20.66 7.15
N GLU A 21 -3.06 20.90 7.24
CA GLU A 21 -2.38 22.08 6.68
C GLU A 21 -2.08 21.94 5.18
N ASP A 22 -1.54 20.80 4.75
CA ASP A 22 -1.01 20.57 3.41
C ASP A 22 -2.02 19.86 2.47
N GLY A 23 -3.11 19.30 3.02
CA GLY A 23 -4.11 18.51 2.31
C GLY A 23 -3.64 17.12 1.86
N VAL A 24 -2.32 16.87 1.81
CA VAL A 24 -1.72 15.56 1.52
C VAL A 24 -0.37 15.42 2.22
N ILE A 25 -0.09 14.22 2.74
CA ILE A 25 1.21 13.90 3.34
C ILE A 25 1.73 12.56 2.83
N MET A 26 3.05 12.43 2.78
CA MET A 26 3.73 11.16 2.53
C MET A 26 4.00 10.46 3.87
N VAL A 27 3.57 9.21 4.00
CA VAL A 27 3.72 8.42 5.22
C VAL A 27 4.52 7.17 4.92
N THR A 28 5.63 6.97 5.64
CA THR A 28 6.46 5.77 5.51
C THR A 28 6.02 4.68 6.49
N GLY A 29 6.04 3.43 6.03
CA GLY A 29 5.72 2.26 6.86
C GLY A 29 4.27 2.20 7.35
N ALA A 30 3.33 2.85 6.65
CA ALA A 30 1.90 2.79 6.98
C ALA A 30 1.25 1.44 6.61
N LEU A 31 1.88 0.71 5.69
CA LEU A 31 1.46 -0.61 5.22
C LEU A 31 2.54 -1.65 5.57
N ASP A 32 2.11 -2.89 5.76
CA ASP A 32 3.02 -4.00 6.01
C ASP A 32 3.83 -4.33 4.75
N LYS A 33 5.10 -4.74 4.92
CA LYS A 33 5.97 -5.13 3.79
C LYS A 33 5.39 -6.30 3.00
N ASN A 34 4.74 -7.24 3.70
CA ASN A 34 4.07 -8.38 3.08
C ASN A 34 3.00 -7.92 2.08
N TRP A 35 2.37 -6.77 2.33
CA TRP A 35 1.36 -6.23 1.44
C TRP A 35 1.96 -5.69 0.13
N VAL A 36 3.12 -5.04 0.20
CA VAL A 36 3.84 -4.54 -0.99
C VAL A 36 4.29 -5.73 -1.85
N GLU A 37 4.89 -6.74 -1.23
CA GLU A 37 5.34 -7.97 -1.90
C GLU A 37 4.17 -8.72 -2.57
N MET A 38 3.02 -8.80 -1.91
CA MET A 38 1.81 -9.39 -2.49
C MET A 38 1.33 -8.62 -3.72
N VAL A 39 1.26 -7.28 -3.65
CA VAL A 39 0.81 -6.47 -4.78
C VAL A 39 1.76 -6.64 -5.96
N GLU A 40 3.07 -6.63 -5.72
CA GLU A 40 4.07 -6.87 -6.76
C GLU A 40 3.89 -8.25 -7.41
N GLN A 41 3.70 -9.29 -6.59
CA GLN A 41 3.44 -10.64 -7.11
C GLN A 41 2.15 -10.71 -7.94
N GLY A 42 1.05 -10.13 -7.43
CA GLY A 42 -0.23 -10.12 -8.15
C GLY A 42 -0.19 -9.32 -9.45
N VAL A 43 0.56 -8.22 -9.49
CA VAL A 43 0.79 -7.42 -10.70
C VAL A 43 1.61 -8.21 -11.72
N GLU A 44 2.66 -8.92 -11.29
CA GLU A 44 3.48 -9.73 -12.18
C GLU A 44 2.71 -10.93 -12.75
N GLU A 45 1.90 -11.60 -11.93
CA GLU A 45 0.99 -12.67 -12.36
C GLU A 45 -0.03 -12.16 -13.40
N ALA A 46 -0.64 -11.00 -13.16
CA ALA A 46 -1.59 -10.39 -14.10
C ALA A 46 -0.92 -10.00 -15.43
N ARG A 47 0.30 -9.46 -15.37
CA ARG A 47 1.10 -9.11 -16.54
C ARG A 47 1.46 -10.36 -17.37
N HIS A 48 1.85 -11.45 -16.73
CA HIS A 48 2.12 -12.71 -17.42
C HIS A 48 0.85 -13.29 -18.05
N ALA A 49 -0.29 -13.25 -17.35
CA ALA A 49 -1.56 -13.73 -17.90
C ALA A 49 -2.02 -12.94 -19.14
N GLN A 50 -1.78 -11.63 -19.19
CA GLN A 50 -2.06 -10.80 -20.37
C GLN A 50 -1.21 -11.19 -21.59
N SER A 51 0.02 -11.68 -21.38
CA SER A 51 0.91 -12.13 -22.45
C SER A 51 0.50 -13.46 -23.11
N VAL A 52 -0.41 -14.24 -22.51
CA VAL A 52 -0.89 -15.53 -23.04
C VAL A 52 -2.09 -15.37 -23.97
N THR A 53 -2.65 -14.15 -24.09
CA THR A 53 -3.79 -13.85 -24.99
C THR A 53 -3.35 -13.08 -26.25
N GLY A 54 -2.07 -13.18 -26.63
CA GLY A 54 -1.52 -12.64 -27.88
C GLY A 54 -1.50 -13.68 -28.99
#